data_AF-A0A7C5MPK8-F1
#
_entry.id   AF-A0A7C5MPK8-F1
#
_cell.length_a   1.000
_cell.length_b   1.000
_cell.length_c   1.000
_cell.angle_alpha   90.00
_cell.angle_beta   90.00
_cell.angle_gamma   90.00
#
_symmetry.space_group_name_H-M   'P 1'
#
loop_
_entity.id
_entity.type
_entity.pdbx_description
1 polymer ?
#
loop_
_entity_poly.entity_id
_entity_poly.type
_entity_poly.pdbx_seq_one_letter_code
_entity_poly.pdbx_strand_id
1 'polypeptide(L)'
;MESSVVEVDASRHRVRAGPTGPIATCSHGEKCETEEYEPLASFSLRVGNKDLAFTLHCVDLCNRYGLDAIALSEGISWSMKLHQRGLLSSAEAHGLDLSWGNQATIEALINRMAHRDGFGDVLVDSVRAVARKLGRGEELAVHSKGLEVFQADVRTSKAYGLGTAEIALVHRGRWLVE
;
A
#
# COMPACT_ATOMS: atom_id res chain seq x y z
N MET A 1 -32.36 1.44 19.78
CA MET A 1 -31.47 0.27 19.78
C MET A 1 -30.07 0.84 19.58
N GLU A 2 -29.38 1.11 20.70
CA GLU A 2 -28.06 1.76 20.69
C GLU A 2 -27.04 0.90 19.95
N SER A 3 -26.45 1.45 18.89
CA SER A 3 -25.35 0.84 18.16
C SER A 3 -24.06 1.04 18.94
N SER A 4 -23.48 -0.04 19.45
CA SER A 4 -22.17 -0.03 20.10
C SER A 4 -21.05 0.08 19.07
N VAL A 5 -20.37 1.23 19.07
CA VAL A 5 -19.29 1.63 18.15
C VAL A 5 -17.94 1.14 18.68
N VAL A 6 -17.03 0.75 17.79
CA VAL A 6 -15.61 0.53 18.12
C VAL A 6 -14.92 1.89 18.16
N GLU A 7 -14.93 2.54 19.33
CA GLU A 7 -14.20 3.79 19.51
C GLU A 7 -12.68 3.53 19.49
N VAL A 8 -11.99 4.16 18.54
CA VAL A 8 -10.53 4.28 18.55
C VAL A 8 -10.18 5.47 19.44
N ASP A 9 -9.88 5.20 20.71
CA ASP A 9 -9.40 6.23 21.64
C ASP A 9 -7.93 6.58 21.32
N ALA A 10 -7.75 7.65 20.54
CA ALA A 10 -6.46 8.19 20.14
C ALA A 10 -5.57 8.59 21.35
N SER A 11 -6.16 8.82 22.53
CA SER A 11 -5.41 9.15 23.75
C SER A 11 -4.82 7.92 24.45
N ARG A 12 -5.31 6.71 24.14
CA ARG A 12 -4.94 5.46 24.85
C ARG A 12 -4.41 4.34 23.97
N HIS A 13 -4.31 4.52 22.65
CA HIS A 13 -3.83 3.49 21.71
C HIS A 13 -4.50 2.13 21.93
N ARG A 14 -5.81 2.12 22.25
CA ARG A 14 -6.58 0.89 22.49
C ARG A 14 -7.72 0.79 21.49
N VAL A 15 -7.82 -0.37 20.85
CA VAL A 15 -8.96 -0.78 20.02
C VAL A 15 -9.83 -1.73 20.84
N ARG A 16 -11.14 -1.47 20.95
CA ARG A 16 -12.09 -2.37 21.62
C ARG A 16 -13.00 -3.03 20.59
N ALA A 17 -12.91 -4.35 20.44
CA ALA A 17 -13.83 -5.10 19.59
C ALA A 17 -15.26 -5.09 20.18
N GLY A 18 -16.25 -4.73 19.35
CA GLY A 18 -17.67 -4.86 19.67
C GLY A 18 -18.20 -6.29 19.52
N PRO A 19 -19.42 -6.58 20.01
CA PRO A 19 -19.97 -7.94 20.06
C PRO A 19 -20.43 -8.53 18.71
N THR A 20 -20.48 -7.74 17.62
CA THR A 20 -20.97 -8.18 16.28
C THR A 20 -19.86 -8.47 15.26
N GLY A 21 -18.65 -8.80 15.70
CA GLY A 21 -17.52 -9.01 14.79
C GLY A 21 -16.71 -7.72 14.56
N PRO A 22 -15.56 -7.80 13.89
CA PRO A 22 -14.48 -6.85 14.17
C PRO A 22 -14.50 -5.73 13.13
N ILE A 23 -15.42 -4.80 13.32
CA ILE A 23 -15.58 -3.60 12.48
C ILE A 23 -14.97 -2.43 13.26
N ALA A 24 -13.86 -1.84 12.80
CA ALA A 24 -13.33 -0.61 13.38
C ALA A 24 -14.00 0.62 12.74
N THR A 25 -14.15 1.72 13.48
CA THR A 25 -14.56 2.99 12.86
C THR A 25 -13.36 3.90 12.64
N CYS A 26 -13.16 4.34 11.41
CA CYS A 26 -12.15 5.32 11.04
C CYS A 26 -12.51 6.71 11.61
N SER A 27 -11.55 7.62 11.68
CA SER A 27 -11.73 9.00 12.18
C SER A 27 -12.83 9.80 11.47
N HIS A 28 -13.25 9.38 10.27
CA HIS A 28 -14.34 9.97 9.50
C HIS A 28 -15.74 9.40 9.82
N GLY A 29 -15.87 8.52 10.81
CA GLY A 29 -17.15 7.92 11.20
C GLY A 29 -17.63 6.80 10.27
N GLU A 30 -16.80 6.36 9.34
CA GLU A 30 -17.07 5.26 8.42
C GLU A 30 -16.72 3.91 9.08
N LYS A 31 -17.54 2.89 8.80
CA LYS A 31 -17.33 1.51 9.26
C LYS A 31 -16.32 0.83 8.35
N CYS A 32 -15.18 0.42 8.90
CA CYS A 32 -14.15 -0.37 8.22
C CYS A 32 -14.23 -1.82 8.70
N GLU A 33 -14.23 -2.77 7.78
CA GLU A 33 -14.15 -4.21 8.09
C GLU A 33 -12.78 -4.56 8.69
N THR A 34 -12.69 -5.70 9.39
CA THR A 34 -11.46 -6.25 9.97
C THR A 34 -10.23 -6.01 9.13
N GLU A 35 -9.20 -5.45 9.74
CA GLU A 35 -8.01 -5.10 9.01
C GLU A 35 -6.95 -6.20 9.13
N GLU A 36 -6.63 -6.79 7.99
CA GLU A 36 -5.54 -7.76 7.85
C GLU A 36 -4.17 -7.10 8.09
N TYR A 37 -3.18 -7.90 8.48
CA TYR A 37 -1.82 -7.41 8.75
C TYR A 37 -1.19 -6.70 7.55
N GLU A 38 -1.35 -7.26 6.35
CA GLU A 38 -0.69 -6.79 5.13
C GLU A 38 -1.15 -5.39 4.69
N PRO A 39 -2.46 -5.09 4.56
CA PRO A 39 -2.95 -3.74 4.29
C PRO A 39 -2.57 -2.71 5.38
N LEU A 40 -2.60 -3.11 6.65
CA LEU A 40 -2.19 -2.23 7.75
C LEU A 40 -0.70 -1.86 7.65
N ALA A 41 0.17 -2.86 7.49
CA ALA A 41 1.61 -2.62 7.37
C ALA A 41 1.97 -1.83 6.09
N SER A 42 1.16 -1.98 5.03
CA SER A 42 1.29 -1.26 3.75
C SER A 42 1.13 0.26 3.90
N PHE A 43 0.07 0.73 4.57
CA PHE A 43 -0.17 2.18 4.74
C PHE A 43 0.36 2.75 6.05
N SER A 44 1.08 1.96 6.84
CA SER A 44 1.84 2.41 8.01
C SER A 44 3.35 2.31 7.77
N LEU A 45 3.92 1.12 7.98
CA LEU A 45 5.36 0.87 7.99
C LEU A 45 6.01 1.14 6.63
N ARG A 46 5.39 0.69 5.53
CA ARG A 46 6.00 0.78 4.19
C ARG A 46 6.07 2.22 3.68
N VAL A 47 5.04 3.04 3.92
CA VAL A 47 5.00 4.46 3.50
C VAL A 47 5.50 5.43 4.58
N GLY A 48 5.84 4.93 5.77
CA GLY A 48 6.37 5.72 6.88
C GLY A 48 5.33 6.53 7.66
N ASN A 49 4.05 6.15 7.59
CA ASN A 49 2.97 6.75 8.36
C ASN A 49 2.77 6.03 9.71
N LYS A 50 2.53 6.80 10.78
CA LYS A 50 2.32 6.27 12.14
C LYS A 50 0.88 6.36 12.63
N ASP A 51 0.02 7.04 11.88
CA ASP A 51 -1.38 7.22 12.23
C ASP A 51 -2.18 5.99 11.80
N LEU A 52 -2.68 5.26 12.79
CA LEU A 52 -3.50 4.09 12.56
C LEU A 52 -4.85 4.46 11.92
N ALA A 53 -5.49 5.55 12.35
CA ALA A 53 -6.80 5.94 11.80
C ALA A 53 -6.69 6.28 10.32
N PHE A 54 -5.61 6.97 9.92
CA PHE A 54 -5.31 7.22 8.50
C PHE A 54 -4.99 5.93 7.73
N THR A 55 -4.30 4.98 8.37
CA THR A 55 -4.02 3.66 7.77
C THR A 55 -5.32 2.93 7.46
N LEU A 56 -6.26 2.89 8.41
CA LEU A 56 -7.58 2.27 8.23
C LEU A 56 -8.37 2.93 7.10
N HIS A 57 -8.32 4.27 7.01
CA HIS A 57 -8.91 5.03 5.90
C HIS A 57 -8.34 4.61 4.54
N CYS A 58 -7.01 4.47 4.42
CA CYS A 58 -6.38 4.02 3.18
C CYS A 58 -6.80 2.59 2.79
N VAL A 59 -6.94 1.70 3.77
CA VAL A 59 -7.41 0.33 3.55
C VAL A 59 -8.87 0.33 3.06
N ASP A 60 -9.73 1.13 3.66
CA ASP A 60 -11.13 1.30 3.20
C ASP A 60 -11.19 1.82 1.76
N LEU A 61 -10.37 2.83 1.41
CA LEU A 61 -10.26 3.30 0.02
C LEU A 61 -9.84 2.19 -0.94
N CYS A 62 -8.87 1.35 -0.56
CA CYS A 62 -8.45 0.21 -1.38
C CYS A 62 -9.59 -0.79 -1.58
N ASN A 63 -10.33 -1.11 -0.51
CA ASN A 63 -11.48 -2.01 -0.59
C ASN A 63 -12.59 -1.46 -1.51
N ARG A 64 -12.89 -0.17 -1.42
CA ARG A 64 -13.91 0.49 -2.25
C ARG A 64 -13.52 0.56 -3.72
N TYR A 65 -12.24 0.81 -4.01
CA TYR A 65 -11.73 0.89 -5.38
C TYR A 65 -11.32 -0.47 -5.96
N GLY A 66 -11.32 -1.54 -5.15
CA GLY A 66 -10.86 -2.87 -5.57
C GLY A 66 -9.36 -2.91 -5.89
N LEU A 67 -8.55 -2.20 -5.10
CA LEU A 67 -7.09 -2.10 -5.29
C LEU A 67 -6.33 -3.04 -4.34
N ASP A 68 -5.21 -3.57 -4.82
CA ASP A 68 -4.26 -4.31 -3.98
C ASP A 68 -3.43 -3.34 -3.13
N ALA A 69 -3.65 -3.35 -1.81
CA ALA A 69 -2.94 -2.51 -0.86
C ALA A 69 -1.42 -2.71 -0.87
N ILE A 70 -0.93 -3.92 -1.11
CA ILE A 70 0.50 -4.25 -1.08
C ILE A 70 1.18 -3.60 -2.29
N ALA A 71 0.65 -3.86 -3.49
CA ALA A 71 1.20 -3.30 -4.72
C ALA A 71 1.09 -1.76 -4.76
N LEU A 72 -0.06 -1.23 -4.35
CA LEU A 72 -0.32 0.21 -4.34
C LEU A 72 0.65 0.95 -3.41
N SER A 73 0.80 0.46 -2.18
CA SER A 73 1.71 1.06 -1.20
C SER A 73 3.18 0.94 -1.59
N GLU A 74 3.58 -0.10 -2.32
CA GLU A 74 4.94 -0.25 -2.85
C GLU A 74 5.23 0.78 -3.96
N GLY A 75 4.28 1.01 -4.87
CA GLY A 75 4.42 2.08 -5.87
C GLY A 75 4.58 3.47 -5.22
N ILE A 76 3.81 3.73 -4.16
CA ILE A 76 3.89 4.98 -3.39
C ILE A 76 5.23 5.11 -2.66
N SER A 77 5.63 4.08 -1.90
CA SER A 77 6.87 4.10 -1.13
C SER A 77 8.11 4.16 -2.05
N TRP A 78 8.08 3.47 -3.19
CA TRP A 78 9.11 3.53 -4.21
C TRP A 78 9.26 4.95 -4.77
N SER A 79 8.13 5.62 -5.05
CA SER A 79 8.13 7.02 -5.52
C SER A 79 8.73 7.98 -4.47
N MET A 80 8.36 7.82 -3.19
CA MET A 80 8.98 8.55 -2.08
C MET A 80 10.49 8.27 -1.97
N LYS A 81 10.90 7.02 -2.23
CA LYS A 81 12.32 6.64 -2.24
C LYS A 81 13.10 7.28 -3.37
N LEU A 82 12.54 7.31 -4.58
CA LEU A 82 13.15 7.99 -5.72
C LEU A 82 13.31 9.47 -5.46
N HIS A 83 12.28 10.11 -4.89
CA HIS A 83 12.32 11.53 -4.53
C HIS A 83 13.41 11.81 -3.48
N GLN A 84 13.46 11.01 -2.41
CA GLN A 84 14.53 11.09 -1.40
C GLN A 84 15.94 10.93 -2.00
N ARG A 85 16.10 10.13 -3.06
CA ARG A 85 17.37 9.91 -3.76
C ARG A 85 17.67 10.96 -4.84
N GLY A 86 16.78 11.93 -5.06
CA GLY A 86 16.90 12.94 -6.12
C GLY A 86 16.69 12.38 -7.53
N LEU A 87 16.15 11.16 -7.64
CA LEU A 87 15.87 10.50 -8.91
C LEU A 87 14.51 10.88 -9.50
N LEU A 88 13.61 11.42 -8.68
CA LEU A 88 12.29 11.89 -9.09
C LEU A 88 12.04 13.28 -8.49
N SER A 89 11.73 14.27 -9.33
CA SER A 89 11.42 15.62 -8.86
C SER A 89 9.93 15.77 -8.54
N SER A 90 9.58 16.71 -7.64
CA SER A 90 8.17 17.04 -7.38
C SER A 90 7.45 17.56 -8.63
N ALA A 91 8.16 18.20 -9.57
CA ALA A 91 7.57 18.65 -10.84
C ALA A 91 7.08 17.47 -11.69
N GLU A 92 7.89 16.40 -11.80
CA GLU A 92 7.50 15.16 -12.48
C GLU A 92 6.35 14.44 -11.76
N ALA A 93 6.25 14.60 -10.43
CA ALA A 93 5.14 14.12 -9.62
C ALA A 93 3.94 15.09 -9.56
N HIS A 94 3.83 16.02 -10.52
CA HIS A 94 2.72 16.99 -10.63
C HIS A 94 2.53 17.85 -9.37
N GLY A 95 3.65 18.27 -8.77
CA GLY A 95 3.68 19.12 -7.58
C GLY A 95 3.43 18.39 -6.25
N LEU A 96 3.33 17.06 -6.25
CA LEU A 96 3.18 16.29 -5.02
C LEU A 96 4.42 16.40 -4.13
N ASP A 97 4.20 16.53 -2.83
CA ASP A 97 5.23 16.40 -1.82
C ASP A 97 5.43 14.92 -1.47
N LEU A 98 6.45 14.30 -2.07
CA LEU A 98 6.80 12.90 -1.89
C LEU A 98 7.65 12.65 -0.63
N SER A 99 7.57 13.52 0.37
CA SER A 99 8.16 13.28 1.68
C SER A 99 7.54 12.05 2.37
N TRP A 100 8.37 11.29 3.08
CA TRP A 100 7.95 10.06 3.76
C TRP A 100 6.85 10.34 4.79
N GLY A 101 5.81 9.51 4.78
CA GLY A 101 4.68 9.63 5.71
C GLY A 101 3.74 10.80 5.44
N ASN A 102 3.87 11.53 4.32
CA ASN A 102 2.93 12.59 3.96
C ASN A 102 1.57 11.99 3.60
N GLN A 103 0.63 12.08 4.54
CA GLN A 103 -0.72 11.53 4.42
C GLN A 103 -1.50 12.10 3.24
N ALA A 104 -1.42 13.41 3.01
CA ALA A 104 -2.12 14.05 1.90
C ALA A 104 -1.64 13.51 0.54
N THR A 105 -0.33 13.30 0.39
CA THR A 105 0.24 12.71 -0.83
C THR A 105 -0.14 11.23 -0.97
N ILE A 106 -0.12 10.45 0.11
CA ILE A 106 -0.52 9.04 0.10
C ILE A 106 -1.96 8.90 -0.39
N GLU A 107 -2.89 9.62 0.24
CA GLU A 107 -4.31 9.58 -0.13
C GLU A 107 -4.55 10.09 -1.56
N ALA A 108 -3.87 11.18 -1.96
CA ALA A 108 -3.95 11.69 -3.33
C ALA A 108 -3.47 10.65 -4.35
N LEU A 109 -2.38 9.93 -4.07
CA LEU A 109 -1.87 8.89 -4.96
C LEU A 109 -2.80 7.69 -5.04
N ILE A 110 -3.39 7.24 -3.93
CA ILE A 110 -4.40 6.17 -3.92
C ILE A 110 -5.54 6.53 -4.89
N ASN A 111 -6.10 7.73 -4.74
CA ASN A 111 -7.20 8.21 -5.59
C ASN A 111 -6.77 8.36 -7.05
N ARG A 112 -5.58 8.92 -7.32
CA ARG A 112 -5.07 9.12 -8.70
C ARG A 112 -4.76 7.79 -9.40
N MET A 113 -4.25 6.80 -8.68
CA MET A 113 -4.00 5.46 -9.23
C MET A 113 -5.32 4.74 -9.53
N ALA A 114 -6.31 4.84 -8.63
CA ALA A 114 -7.66 4.29 -8.85
C ALA A 114 -8.30 4.82 -10.14
N HIS A 115 -8.11 6.12 -10.42
CA HIS A 115 -8.70 6.81 -11.55
C HIS A 115 -7.77 6.96 -12.76
N ARG A 116 -6.55 6.39 -12.71
CA ARG A 116 -5.53 6.54 -13.76
C ARG A 116 -5.29 8.01 -14.16
N ASP A 117 -5.09 8.86 -13.16
CA ASP A 117 -4.93 10.31 -13.35
C ASP A 117 -3.49 10.78 -13.10
N GLY A 118 -2.94 11.52 -14.07
CA GLY A 118 -1.62 12.14 -13.99
C GLY A 118 -0.51 11.16 -13.60
N PHE A 119 0.24 11.50 -12.55
CA PHE A 119 1.30 10.63 -12.02
C PHE A 119 0.77 9.28 -11.49
N GLY A 120 -0.52 9.19 -11.14
CA GLY A 120 -1.15 7.92 -10.77
C GLY A 120 -1.18 6.92 -11.93
N ASP A 121 -1.40 7.36 -13.17
CA ASP A 121 -1.36 6.49 -14.36
C ASP A 121 0.04 5.93 -14.63
N VAL A 122 1.09 6.66 -14.22
CA VAL A 122 2.48 6.18 -14.33
C VAL A 122 2.75 5.03 -13.35
N LEU A 123 2.12 5.05 -12.18
CA LEU A 123 2.37 4.11 -11.09
C LEU A 123 1.47 2.87 -11.08
N VAL A 124 0.44 2.79 -11.94
CA VAL A 124 -0.54 1.69 -11.92
C VAL A 124 0.02 0.32 -12.31
N ASP A 125 1.17 0.29 -12.98
CA ASP A 125 1.88 -0.97 -13.26
C ASP A 125 2.83 -1.31 -12.10
N SER A 126 3.31 -2.56 -12.08
CA SER A 126 4.26 -2.97 -11.04
C SER A 126 5.54 -2.13 -11.05
N VAL A 127 6.17 -1.97 -9.88
CA VAL A 127 7.39 -1.15 -9.72
C VAL A 127 8.49 -1.56 -10.68
N ARG A 128 8.55 -2.84 -11.06
CA ARG A 128 9.44 -3.35 -12.11
C ARG A 128 9.17 -2.70 -13.47
N ALA A 129 7.91 -2.69 -13.89
CA ALA A 129 7.51 -2.15 -15.18
C ALA A 129 7.70 -0.63 -15.20
N VAL A 130 7.32 0.05 -14.12
CA VAL A 130 7.47 1.50 -13.97
C VAL A 130 8.95 1.90 -13.98
N ALA A 131 9.80 1.23 -13.20
CA ALA A 131 11.24 1.50 -13.18
C ALA A 131 11.88 1.39 -14.57
N ARG A 132 11.49 0.37 -15.34
CA ARG A 132 11.96 0.17 -16.73
C ARG A 132 11.46 1.24 -17.69
N LYS A 133 10.18 1.63 -17.57
CA LYS A 133 9.59 2.71 -18.37
C LYS A 133 10.28 4.04 -18.09
N LEU A 134 10.58 4.34 -16.82
CA LEU A 134 11.27 5.56 -16.40
C LEU A 134 12.79 5.49 -16.63
N GLY A 135 13.36 4.31 -16.87
CA GLY A 135 14.79 4.11 -17.06
C GLY A 135 15.63 4.39 -15.81
N ARG A 136 15.03 4.34 -14.61
CA ARG A 136 15.67 4.66 -13.32
C ARG A 136 15.01 3.92 -12.17
N GLY A 137 15.78 3.65 -11.11
CA GLY A 137 15.25 3.10 -9.86
C GLY A 137 14.93 1.60 -9.88
N GLU A 138 15.41 0.85 -10.88
CA GLU A 138 15.24 -0.62 -10.94
C GLU A 138 15.95 -1.30 -9.77
N GLU A 139 17.06 -0.74 -9.30
CA GLU A 139 17.79 -1.20 -8.12
C GLU A 139 17.06 -0.95 -6.78
N LEU A 140 16.05 -0.09 -6.80
CA LEU A 140 15.21 0.26 -5.65
C LEU A 140 13.85 -0.45 -5.69
N ALA A 141 13.50 -1.10 -6.81
CA ALA A 141 12.23 -1.77 -7.00
C ALA A 141 12.27 -3.19 -6.40
N VAL A 142 11.61 -3.39 -5.26
CA VAL A 142 11.62 -4.69 -4.55
C VAL A 142 10.49 -5.58 -5.06
N HIS A 143 10.81 -6.51 -5.94
CA HIS A 143 9.81 -7.40 -6.55
C HIS A 143 10.36 -8.81 -6.82
N SER A 144 9.45 -9.78 -7.01
CA SER A 144 9.75 -11.11 -7.54
C SER A 144 8.98 -11.32 -8.84
N LYS A 145 9.70 -11.46 -9.96
CA LYS A 145 9.15 -11.58 -11.34
C LYS A 145 8.16 -10.48 -11.76
N GLY A 146 8.17 -9.34 -11.08
CA GLY A 146 7.30 -8.20 -11.34
C GLY A 146 6.05 -8.15 -10.47
N LEU A 147 5.94 -9.01 -9.45
CA LEU A 147 4.99 -8.87 -8.35
C LEU A 147 5.72 -8.33 -7.12
N GLU A 148 5.11 -7.37 -6.45
CA GLU A 148 5.62 -6.73 -5.24
C GLU A 148 5.76 -7.72 -4.09
N VAL A 149 6.79 -7.53 -3.25
CA VAL A 149 7.01 -8.40 -2.09
C VAL A 149 6.02 -8.01 -0.98
N PHE A 150 5.40 -8.99 -0.34
CA PHE A 150 4.54 -8.78 0.84
C PHE A 150 5.34 -8.28 2.06
N GLN A 151 4.68 -7.99 3.18
CA GLN A 151 5.30 -7.38 4.36
C GLN A 151 6.10 -8.39 5.17
N ALA A 152 7.24 -8.82 4.62
CA ALA A 152 8.21 -9.66 5.32
C ALA A 152 9.65 -9.33 4.90
N ASP A 153 10.54 -9.25 5.88
CA ASP A 153 11.97 -9.12 5.60
C ASP A 153 12.56 -10.48 5.23
N VAL A 154 12.72 -10.70 3.92
CA VAL A 154 13.28 -11.92 3.34
C VAL A 154 14.72 -12.22 3.75
N ARG A 155 15.46 -11.24 4.31
CA ARG A 155 16.83 -11.45 4.78
C ARG A 155 16.87 -12.28 6.05
N THR A 156 15.81 -12.22 6.85
CA THR A 156 15.73 -12.90 8.15
C THR A 156 15.36 -14.38 8.03
N SER A 157 14.70 -14.77 6.95
CA SER A 157 14.18 -16.12 6.75
C SER A 157 14.36 -16.57 5.31
N LYS A 158 15.21 -17.59 5.13
CA LYS A 158 15.42 -18.24 3.83
C LYS A 158 14.12 -18.84 3.27
N ALA A 159 13.21 -19.28 4.14
CA ALA A 159 11.90 -19.80 3.73
C ALA A 159 11.04 -18.70 3.11
N TYR A 160 10.99 -17.50 3.70
CA TYR A 160 10.30 -16.35 3.10
C TYR A 160 10.95 -15.91 1.79
N GLY A 161 12.29 -15.90 1.74
CA GLY A 161 13.03 -15.63 0.50
C GLY A 161 12.66 -16.60 -0.63
N LEU A 162 12.60 -17.91 -0.36
CA LEU A 162 12.18 -18.89 -1.35
C LEU A 162 10.69 -18.77 -1.72
N GLY A 163 9.82 -18.56 -0.72
CA GLY A 163 8.37 -18.44 -0.94
C GLY A 163 7.98 -17.28 -1.85
N THR A 164 8.63 -16.12 -1.71
CA THR A 164 8.41 -14.98 -2.63
C THR A 164 8.78 -15.30 -4.08
N ALA A 165 9.75 -16.18 -4.31
CA ALA A 165 10.12 -16.63 -5.66
C ALA A 165 9.06 -17.55 -6.27
N GLU A 166 8.42 -18.39 -5.47
CA GLU A 166 7.40 -19.35 -5.88
C GLU A 166 6.03 -18.71 -6.09
N ILE A 167 5.59 -17.80 -5.24
CA ILE A 167 4.30 -17.10 -5.40
C ILE A 167 4.24 -16.38 -6.76
N ALA A 168 5.37 -15.82 -7.18
CA ALA A 168 5.49 -15.21 -8.49
C ALA A 168 5.47 -16.21 -9.67
N LEU A 169 5.61 -17.54 -9.42
CA LEU A 169 5.36 -18.58 -10.43
C LEU A 169 3.87 -18.84 -10.65
N VAL A 170 3.01 -18.60 -9.65
CA VAL A 170 1.56 -18.86 -9.77
C VAL A 170 0.95 -18.05 -10.92
N HIS A 171 1.48 -16.86 -11.20
CA HIS A 171 1.08 -16.01 -12.33
C HIS A 171 1.67 -16.42 -13.69
N ARG A 172 2.58 -17.42 -13.75
CA ARG A 172 3.00 -18.10 -15.00
C ARG A 172 2.35 -19.47 -15.17
N GLY A 173 1.23 -19.71 -14.49
CA GLY A 173 0.26 -20.73 -14.86
C GLY A 173 -0.28 -20.44 -16.26
N ARG A 174 0.47 -20.87 -17.27
CA ARG A 174 -0.06 -21.16 -18.60
C ARG A 174 -1.24 -22.11 -18.34
N TRP A 175 -2.47 -21.64 -18.53
CA TRP A 175 -3.64 -22.51 -18.54
C TRP A 175 -3.36 -23.58 -19.60
N LEU A 176 -3.04 -24.79 -19.17
CA LEU A 176 -3.01 -25.96 -20.02
C LEU A 176 -4.45 -26.31 -20.34
N VAL A 177 -4.97 -25.66 -21.38
CA VAL A 177 -6.08 -26.14 -22.20
C VAL A 177 -5.68 -25.84 -23.63
N GLU A 178 -5.08 -26.86 -24.25
CA GLU A 178 -5.10 -27.04 -25.71
C GLU A 178 -6.54 -27.37 -26.16
#